data_AF-A0A927GAC1-F1
#
_entry.id   AF-A0A927GAC1-F1
#
_cell.length_a   1.000
_cell.length_b   1.000
_cell.length_c   1.000
_cell.angle_alpha   90.00
_cell.angle_beta   90.00
_cell.angle_gamma   90.00
#
_symmetry.space_group_name_H-M   'P 1'
#
loop_
_entity.id
_entity.type
_entity.pdbx_description
1 polymer ?
#
loop_
_entity_poly.entity_id
_entity_poly.type
_entity_poly.pdbx_seq_one_letter_code
_entity_poly.pdbx_strand_id
1 'polypeptide(L)'
;MRDDAGLAAAHALRLEVFVAEQGVPVEEEVDDLDTATTTTHVLVRDTTAGGAVVGTGRLLTDPGHPGVVHVGRVAVAAVARGTGAGAAVMTALEDVALAEHAVRGGGGRRTVRVELSAQVRAAGFYARLGYEIQGAVYLDAGIDHRDAVKVVVAR
;
A
#
# COMPACT_ATOMS: atom_id res chain seq x y z
N MET A 1 -10.45 0.68 5.49
CA MET A 1 -11.80 1.24 5.32
C MET A 1 -12.29 1.03 3.90
N ARG A 2 -13.62 1.05 3.73
CA ARG A 2 -14.34 0.88 2.45
C ARG A 2 -15.47 1.90 2.29
N ASP A 3 -15.44 2.99 3.07
CA ASP A 3 -16.43 4.07 3.06
C ASP A 3 -15.95 5.28 2.25
N ASP A 4 -16.90 6.05 1.74
CA ASP A 4 -16.66 7.19 0.84
C ASP A 4 -15.82 8.30 1.48
N ALA A 5 -16.02 8.57 2.78
CA ALA A 5 -15.29 9.62 3.49
C ALA A 5 -13.80 9.26 3.64
N GLY A 6 -13.52 8.00 3.96
CA GLY A 6 -12.17 7.46 4.02
C GLY A 6 -11.50 7.45 2.65
N LEU A 7 -12.23 7.06 1.59
CA LEU A 7 -11.71 7.08 0.23
C LEU A 7 -11.36 8.50 -0.22
N ALA A 8 -12.26 9.47 0.00
CA ALA A 8 -12.00 10.88 -0.31
C ALA A 8 -10.73 11.41 0.39
N ALA A 9 -10.51 11.02 1.65
CA ALA A 9 -9.30 11.39 2.38
C ALA A 9 -8.03 10.71 1.83
N ALA A 10 -8.14 9.45 1.37
CA ALA A 10 -7.03 8.77 0.69
C ALA A 10 -6.70 9.45 -0.63
N HIS A 11 -7.71 9.76 -1.46
CA HIS A 11 -7.55 10.48 -2.72
C HIS A 11 -6.91 11.84 -2.52
N ALA A 12 -7.34 12.62 -1.53
CA ALA A 12 -6.73 13.93 -1.26
C ALA A 12 -5.20 13.83 -1.07
N LEU A 13 -4.74 12.89 -0.24
CA LEU A 13 -3.30 12.68 -0.01
C LEU A 13 -2.60 12.08 -1.25
N ARG A 14 -3.25 11.16 -1.96
CA ARG A 14 -2.70 10.55 -3.18
C ARG A 14 -2.53 11.57 -4.30
N LEU A 15 -3.49 12.47 -4.50
CA LEU A 15 -3.40 13.55 -5.49
C LEU A 15 -2.28 14.54 -5.14
N GLU A 16 -2.07 14.87 -3.87
CA GLU A 16 -0.93 15.68 -3.43
C GLU A 16 0.40 14.98 -3.78
N VAL A 17 0.53 13.70 -3.42
CA VAL A 17 1.81 12.98 -3.51
C VAL A 17 2.12 12.47 -4.92
N PHE A 18 1.16 11.90 -5.64
CA PHE A 18 1.40 11.28 -6.95
C PHE A 18 1.18 12.27 -8.09
N VAL A 19 0.10 13.07 -8.05
CA VAL A 19 -0.18 14.02 -9.14
C VAL A 19 0.64 15.29 -8.97
N ALA A 20 0.46 16.02 -7.88
CA ALA A 20 1.07 17.34 -7.73
C ALA A 20 2.60 17.28 -7.54
N GLU A 21 3.11 16.32 -6.76
CA GLU A 21 4.55 16.19 -6.52
C GLU A 21 5.28 15.35 -7.58
N GLN A 22 4.68 14.26 -8.06
CA GLN A 22 5.38 13.30 -8.91
C GLN A 22 4.99 13.37 -10.39
N GLY A 23 3.94 14.14 -10.73
CA GLY A 23 3.51 14.32 -12.10
C GLY A 23 2.79 13.10 -12.70
N VAL A 24 2.27 12.18 -11.88
CA VAL A 24 1.41 11.09 -12.35
C VAL A 24 0.11 11.71 -12.91
N PRO A 25 -0.36 11.33 -14.11
CA PRO A 25 -1.64 11.79 -14.63
C PRO A 25 -2.80 11.43 -13.69
N VAL A 26 -3.77 12.33 -13.52
CA VAL A 26 -4.88 12.12 -12.58
C VAL A 26 -5.75 10.92 -12.95
N GLU A 27 -5.88 10.67 -14.26
CA GLU A 27 -6.58 9.54 -14.86
C GLU A 27 -5.88 8.19 -14.63
N GLU A 28 -4.59 8.19 -14.32
CA GLU A 28 -3.85 6.98 -13.93
C GLU A 28 -3.84 6.78 -12.40
N GLU A 29 -3.99 7.88 -11.64
CA GLU A 29 -3.99 7.85 -10.18
C GLU A 29 -5.32 7.33 -9.63
N VAL A 30 -6.45 7.86 -10.11
CA VAL A 30 -7.81 7.45 -9.68
C VAL A 30 -8.35 6.43 -10.67
N ASP A 31 -8.61 5.22 -10.20
CA ASP A 31 -9.04 4.10 -11.03
C ASP A 31 -10.31 3.42 -10.49
N ASP A 32 -10.93 2.57 -11.30
CA ASP A 32 -12.16 1.85 -10.93
C ASP A 32 -11.96 0.87 -9.76
N LEU A 33 -10.71 0.50 -9.45
CA LEU A 33 -10.42 -0.40 -8.32
C LEU A 33 -10.59 0.33 -6.99
N ASP A 34 -10.57 1.66 -6.95
CA ASP A 34 -10.75 2.42 -5.71
C ASP A 34 -12.11 2.17 -5.02
N THR A 35 -13.14 1.79 -5.78
CA THR A 35 -14.48 1.49 -5.25
C THR A 35 -14.87 0.01 -5.33
N ALA A 36 -13.96 -0.85 -5.81
CA ALA A 36 -14.21 -2.27 -5.94
C ALA A 36 -14.38 -2.95 -4.56
N THR A 37 -15.22 -3.98 -4.49
CA THR A 37 -15.47 -4.75 -3.26
C THR A 37 -14.24 -5.54 -2.79
N THR A 38 -13.29 -5.77 -3.69
CA THR A 38 -12.00 -6.42 -3.44
C THR A 38 -10.93 -5.46 -2.91
N THR A 39 -11.29 -4.21 -2.67
CA THR A 39 -10.37 -3.15 -2.26
C THR A 39 -10.57 -2.77 -0.81
N THR A 40 -9.45 -2.59 -0.10
CA THR A 40 -9.43 -1.99 1.23
C THR A 40 -8.37 -0.91 1.27
N HIS A 41 -8.75 0.27 1.73
CA HIS A 41 -7.81 1.36 1.95
C HIS A 41 -7.38 1.41 3.43
N VAL A 42 -6.25 2.03 3.72
CA VAL A 42 -5.87 2.40 5.09
C VAL A 42 -5.52 3.89 5.15
N LEU A 43 -5.74 4.50 6.31
CA LEU A 43 -5.27 5.86 6.62
C LEU A 43 -4.42 5.80 7.89
N VAL A 44 -3.31 6.51 7.87
CA VAL A 44 -2.53 6.85 9.06
C VAL A 44 -2.77 8.32 9.33
N ARG A 45 -3.19 8.62 10.55
CA ARG A 45 -3.44 9.98 11.01
C ARG A 45 -2.36 10.40 11.99
N ASP A 46 -1.98 11.66 11.93
CA ASP A 46 -1.16 12.28 12.96
C ASP A 46 -1.93 12.24 14.28
N THR A 47 -1.28 11.72 15.33
CA THR A 47 -1.85 11.69 16.68
C THR A 47 -1.70 13.03 17.40
N THR A 48 -0.95 13.97 16.81
CA THR A 48 -0.82 15.37 17.22
C THR A 48 -1.74 16.28 16.39
N ALA A 49 -1.91 17.52 16.86
CA ALA A 49 -2.75 18.60 16.32
C ALA A 49 -3.68 18.25 15.14
N GLY A 50 -4.94 17.92 15.43
CA GLY A 50 -6.04 17.95 14.46
C GLY A 50 -6.35 16.64 13.70
N GLY A 51 -5.57 15.57 13.88
CA GLY A 51 -5.91 14.26 13.31
C GLY A 51 -5.80 14.19 11.78
N ALA A 52 -4.93 15.01 11.19
CA ALA A 52 -4.69 15.07 9.76
C ALA A 52 -4.24 13.71 9.21
N VAL A 53 -4.67 13.36 8.00
CA VAL A 53 -4.19 12.16 7.31
C VAL A 53 -2.77 12.43 6.80
N VAL A 54 -1.82 11.63 7.25
CA VAL A 54 -0.40 11.76 6.91
C VAL A 54 0.15 10.58 6.12
N GLY A 55 -0.60 9.48 6.07
CA GLY A 55 -0.27 8.32 5.25
C GLY A 55 -1.52 7.62 4.75
N THR A 56 -1.43 6.99 3.58
CA THR A 56 -2.46 6.10 3.05
C THR A 56 -1.85 4.98 2.23
N GLY A 57 -2.60 3.90 2.04
CA GLY A 57 -2.26 2.83 1.12
C GLY A 57 -3.50 2.01 0.75
N ARG A 58 -3.39 1.25 -0.33
CA ARG A 58 -4.45 0.40 -0.88
C ARG A 58 -4.02 -1.05 -0.86
N LEU A 59 -4.92 -1.93 -0.44
CA LEU A 59 -4.83 -3.38 -0.55
C LEU A 59 -5.90 -3.85 -1.54
N LEU A 60 -5.46 -4.57 -2.57
CA LEU A 60 -6.29 -5.25 -3.54
C LEU A 60 -6.22 -6.75 -3.33
N THR A 61 -7.35 -7.42 -3.54
CA THR A 61 -7.46 -8.88 -3.47
C THR A 61 -8.03 -9.47 -4.74
N ASP A 62 -7.66 -10.72 -5.00
CA ASP A 62 -8.20 -11.51 -6.10
C ASP A 62 -8.77 -12.82 -5.54
N PRO A 63 -10.10 -13.05 -5.63
CA PRO A 63 -10.71 -14.31 -5.22
C PRO A 63 -10.12 -15.55 -5.92
N GLY A 64 -9.54 -15.38 -7.11
CA GLY A 64 -8.83 -16.44 -7.85
C GLY A 64 -7.48 -16.83 -7.25
N HIS A 65 -6.89 -15.98 -6.40
CA HIS A 65 -5.57 -16.17 -5.80
C HIS A 65 -5.61 -15.99 -4.27
N PRO A 66 -6.33 -16.88 -3.54
CA PRO A 66 -6.45 -16.77 -2.09
C PRO A 66 -5.08 -16.85 -1.41
N GLY A 67 -4.85 -15.99 -0.42
CA GLY A 67 -3.56 -15.90 0.26
C GLY A 67 -2.54 -14.99 -0.42
N VAL A 68 -2.90 -14.34 -1.53
CA VAL A 68 -2.08 -13.31 -2.20
C VAL A 68 -2.86 -12.00 -2.24
N VAL A 69 -2.20 -10.90 -1.89
CA VAL A 69 -2.76 -9.54 -1.95
C VAL A 69 -1.78 -8.59 -2.61
N HIS A 70 -2.28 -7.54 -3.25
CA HIS A 70 -1.47 -6.51 -3.87
C HIS A 70 -1.58 -5.20 -3.09
N VAL A 71 -0.45 -4.67 -2.64
CA VAL A 71 -0.36 -3.36 -2.02
C VAL A 71 0.08 -2.34 -3.05
N GLY A 72 -0.62 -1.20 -3.08
CA GLY A 72 -0.31 -0.07 -3.94
C GLY A 72 -0.75 1.25 -3.33
N ARG A 73 -0.55 2.34 -4.08
CA ARG A 73 -0.95 3.70 -3.69
C ARG A 73 -0.47 4.11 -2.29
N VAL A 74 0.72 3.64 -1.89
CA VAL A 74 1.34 3.97 -0.61
C VAL A 74 1.88 5.40 -0.69
N ALA A 75 1.18 6.34 -0.06
CA ALA A 75 1.53 7.76 -0.06
C ALA A 75 1.74 8.26 1.37
N VAL A 76 2.75 9.12 1.55
CA VAL A 76 3.06 9.78 2.82
C VAL A 76 3.25 11.27 2.57
N ALA A 77 2.52 12.09 3.34
CA ALA A 77 2.59 13.54 3.27
C ALA A 77 4.03 14.01 3.48
N ALA A 78 4.47 15.04 2.74
CA ALA A 78 5.85 15.49 2.77
C ALA A 78 6.35 15.80 4.20
N VAL A 79 5.51 16.44 5.01
CA VAL A 79 5.79 16.82 6.41
C VAL A 79 5.91 15.63 7.36
N ALA A 80 5.41 14.45 6.97
CA ALA A 80 5.42 13.23 7.79
C ALA A 80 6.45 12.19 7.30
N ARG A 81 7.30 12.54 6.33
CA ARG A 81 8.37 11.65 5.89
C ARG A 81 9.46 11.54 6.96
N GLY A 82 10.03 10.35 7.11
CA GLY A 82 11.05 10.08 8.13
C GLY A 82 10.52 9.92 9.56
N THR A 83 9.21 10.10 9.79
CA THR A 83 8.60 9.94 11.13
C THR A 83 8.16 8.50 11.43
N GLY A 84 8.18 7.62 10.43
CA GLY A 84 7.64 6.25 10.52
C GLY A 84 6.23 6.08 9.94
N ALA A 85 5.58 7.16 9.45
CA ALA A 85 4.23 7.09 8.89
C ALA A 85 4.08 6.05 7.76
N GLY A 86 5.05 5.95 6.85
CA GLY A 86 5.04 4.93 5.79
C GLY A 86 5.12 3.49 6.33
N ALA A 87 5.92 3.26 7.37
CA ALA A 87 5.97 1.94 8.01
C ALA A 87 4.63 1.62 8.69
N ALA A 88 3.98 2.61 9.32
CA ALA A 88 2.66 2.43 9.91
C ALA A 88 1.57 2.10 8.86
N VAL A 89 1.63 2.71 7.67
CA VAL A 89 0.75 2.34 6.54
C VAL A 89 0.94 0.87 6.18
N MET A 90 2.19 0.43 5.99
CA MET A 90 2.47 -0.95 5.63
C MET A 90 2.06 -1.94 6.71
N THR A 91 2.31 -1.64 7.99
CA THR A 91 1.83 -2.47 9.10
C THR A 91 0.31 -2.59 9.09
N ALA A 92 -0.42 -1.49 8.91
CA ALA A 92 -1.88 -1.54 8.86
C ALA A 92 -2.41 -2.40 7.68
N LEU A 93 -1.75 -2.33 6.52
CA LEU A 93 -2.09 -3.16 5.35
C LEU A 93 -1.78 -4.63 5.60
N GLU A 94 -0.62 -4.94 6.17
CA GLU A 94 -0.20 -6.31 6.52
C GLU A 94 -1.14 -6.93 7.57
N ASP A 95 -1.61 -6.14 8.54
CA ASP A 95 -2.57 -6.58 9.56
C ASP A 95 -3.93 -6.91 8.93
N VAL A 96 -4.44 -6.06 8.04
CA VAL A 96 -5.68 -6.33 7.26
C VAL A 96 -5.50 -7.59 6.40
N ALA A 97 -4.37 -7.70 5.71
CA ALA A 97 -4.05 -8.87 4.87
C ALA A 97 -4.07 -10.17 5.68
N LEU A 98 -3.46 -10.16 6.88
CA LEU A 98 -3.45 -11.32 7.77
C LEU A 98 -4.83 -11.66 8.30
N ALA A 99 -5.57 -10.66 8.76
CA ALA A 99 -6.89 -10.86 9.35
C ALA A 99 -7.86 -11.48 8.33
N GLU A 100 -7.92 -10.89 7.13
CA GLU A 100 -8.98 -11.17 6.16
C GLU A 100 -8.58 -12.18 5.07
N HIS A 101 -7.30 -12.28 4.73
CA HIS A 101 -6.86 -12.98 3.52
C HIS A 101 -5.80 -14.08 3.75
N ALA A 102 -5.32 -14.27 4.98
CA ALA A 102 -4.33 -15.31 5.25
C ALA A 102 -4.90 -16.72 5.15
N VAL A 103 -4.19 -17.57 4.40
CA VAL A 103 -4.44 -19.00 4.22
C VAL A 103 -3.52 -19.81 5.12
N ARG A 104 -3.79 -21.11 5.30
CA ARG A 104 -2.86 -22.00 6.02
C ARG A 104 -1.63 -22.27 5.16
N GLY A 105 -0.46 -21.85 5.63
CA GLY A 105 0.83 -22.10 5.00
C GLY A 105 1.51 -23.37 5.52
N GLY A 106 2.74 -23.62 5.04
CA GLY A 106 3.58 -24.71 5.51
C GLY A 106 3.87 -24.60 7.01
N GLY A 107 3.69 -25.70 7.75
CA GLY A 107 3.87 -25.73 9.21
C GLY A 107 2.64 -25.31 10.02
N GLY A 108 1.46 -25.18 9.40
CA GLY A 108 0.18 -25.00 10.08
C GLY A 108 -0.14 -23.55 10.50
N ARG A 109 0.79 -22.62 10.33
CA ARG A 109 0.58 -21.18 10.58
C ARG A 109 -0.19 -20.52 9.44
N ARG A 110 -0.97 -19.49 9.74
CA ARG A 110 -1.63 -18.66 8.72
C ARG A 110 -0.61 -17.70 8.11
N THR A 111 -0.65 -17.56 6.79
CA THR A 111 0.26 -16.71 6.00
C THR A 111 -0.48 -16.00 4.88
N VAL A 112 0.00 -14.81 4.53
CA VAL A 112 -0.42 -14.07 3.34
C VAL A 112 0.81 -13.55 2.60
N ARG A 113 0.80 -13.65 1.27
CA ARG A 113 1.83 -13.09 0.39
C ARG A 113 1.39 -11.70 -0.04
N VAL A 114 2.20 -10.70 0.29
CA VAL A 114 1.96 -9.30 -0.09
C VAL A 114 2.90 -8.95 -1.24
N GLU A 115 2.32 -8.61 -2.37
CA GLU A 115 3.03 -8.19 -3.59
C GLU A 115 2.85 -6.69 -3.81
N LEU A 116 3.86 -6.03 -4.37
CA LEU A 116 3.77 -4.60 -4.69
C LEU A 116 4.65 -4.24 -5.88
N SER A 117 4.20 -3.23 -6.62
CA SER A 117 5.01 -2.49 -7.61
C SER A 117 5.68 -1.34 -6.86
N ALA A 118 6.98 -1.46 -6.54
CA ALA A 118 7.73 -0.42 -5.84
C ALA A 118 8.41 0.51 -6.83
N GLN A 119 8.21 1.82 -6.68
CA GLN A 119 9.09 2.81 -7.32
C GLN A 119 10.55 2.50 -6.94
N VAL A 120 11.47 2.55 -7.89
CA VAL A 120 12.89 2.20 -7.66
C VAL A 120 13.49 3.00 -6.51
N ARG A 121 13.13 4.29 -6.38
CA ARG A 121 13.56 5.15 -5.26
C ARG A 121 13.03 4.73 -3.89
N ALA A 122 11.90 4.01 -3.84
CA ALA A 122 11.29 3.47 -2.63
C ALA A 122 11.75 2.04 -2.31
N ALA A 123 12.52 1.38 -3.19
CA ALA A 123 12.97 0.00 -2.99
C ALA A 123 13.73 -0.18 -1.66
N GLY A 124 14.59 0.78 -1.29
CA GLY A 124 15.30 0.74 -0.02
C GLY A 124 14.39 0.84 1.21
N PHE A 125 13.24 1.51 1.10
CA PHE A 125 12.23 1.55 2.16
C PHE A 125 11.57 0.19 2.34
N TYR A 126 11.09 -0.44 1.25
CA TYR A 126 10.47 -1.77 1.33
C TYR A 126 11.46 -2.85 1.76
N ALA A 127 12.72 -2.80 1.32
CA ALA A 127 13.76 -3.71 1.77
C ALA A 127 13.97 -3.67 3.30
N ARG A 128 13.96 -2.48 3.91
CA ARG A 128 14.03 -2.34 5.38
C ARG A 128 12.80 -2.90 6.12
N LEU A 129 11.65 -2.98 5.44
CA LEU A 129 10.45 -3.62 5.97
C LEU A 129 10.41 -5.15 5.75
N GLY A 130 11.47 -5.72 5.16
CA GLY A 130 11.61 -7.14 4.91
C GLY A 130 10.98 -7.62 3.60
N TYR A 131 10.69 -6.71 2.67
CA TYR A 131 10.30 -7.10 1.31
C TYR A 131 11.54 -7.47 0.50
N GLU A 132 11.44 -8.55 -0.26
CA GLU A 132 12.40 -8.94 -1.25
C GLU A 132 12.11 -8.19 -2.56
N ILE A 133 13.05 -7.36 -3.03
CA ILE A 133 12.94 -6.67 -4.32
C ILE A 133 13.33 -7.63 -5.43
N GLN A 134 12.45 -7.80 -6.42
CA GLN A 134 12.55 -8.79 -7.48
C GLN A 134 12.41 -8.16 -8.87
N GLY A 135 12.64 -8.96 -9.90
CA GLY A 135 12.39 -8.57 -11.29
C GLY A 135 13.32 -7.50 -11.86
N ALA A 136 13.11 -7.21 -13.14
CA ALA A 136 13.75 -6.11 -13.86
C ALA A 136 13.04 -4.78 -13.55
N VAL A 137 13.71 -3.67 -13.86
CA VAL A 137 13.06 -2.35 -13.83
C VAL A 137 12.07 -2.24 -14.99
N TYR A 138 10.88 -1.72 -14.75
CA TYR A 138 9.86 -1.41 -15.75
C TYR A 138 9.24 -0.04 -15.48
N LEU A 139 8.62 0.54 -16.51
CA LEU A 139 7.95 1.84 -16.41
C LEU A 139 6.48 1.65 -16.02
N ASP A 140 6.02 2.42 -15.04
CA ASP A 140 4.61 2.51 -14.62
C ASP A 140 4.30 3.98 -14.31
N ALA A 141 3.29 4.54 -14.97
CA ALA A 141 2.97 5.97 -14.98
C ALA A 141 4.17 6.91 -15.21
N GLY A 142 5.11 6.51 -16.09
CA GLY A 142 6.33 7.29 -16.36
C GLY A 142 7.40 7.23 -15.27
N ILE A 143 7.24 6.36 -14.27
CA ILE A 143 8.19 6.19 -13.15
C ILE A 143 8.78 4.77 -13.19
N ASP A 144 10.08 4.67 -12.93
CA ASP A 144 10.76 3.38 -12.82
C ASP A 144 10.30 2.61 -11.57
N HIS A 145 9.86 1.37 -11.79
CA HIS A 145 9.37 0.44 -10.77
C HIS A 145 10.09 -0.90 -10.82
N ARG A 146 10.00 -1.64 -9.71
CA ARG A 146 10.39 -3.05 -9.57
C ARG A 146 9.40 -3.75 -8.64
N ASP A 147 9.16 -5.03 -8.90
CA ASP A 147 8.33 -5.84 -8.01
C ASP A 147 9.01 -6.02 -6.65
N ALA A 148 8.20 -6.14 -5.61
CA ALA A 148 8.66 -6.63 -4.32
C ALA A 148 7.62 -7.53 -3.67
N VAL A 149 8.10 -8.45 -2.85
CA VAL A 149 7.24 -9.41 -2.16
C VAL A 149 7.67 -9.67 -0.72
N LYS A 150 6.69 -9.93 0.14
CA LYS A 150 6.89 -10.42 1.51
C LYS A 150 5.82 -11.44 1.86
N VAL A 151 6.23 -12.54 2.50
CA VAL A 151 5.29 -13.46 3.15
C VAL A 151 5.14 -13.03 4.60
N VAL A 152 3.95 -12.57 4.96
CA VAL A 152 3.60 -12.20 6.33
C VAL A 152 3.00 -13.42 7.02
N VAL A 153 3.45 -13.70 8.24
CA VAL A 153 3.05 -14.88 9.03
C VAL A 153 2.32 -14.40 10.28
N ALA A 154 1.15 -14.97 10.56
CA ALA A 154 0.43 -14.73 11.80
C ALA A 154 1.28 -15.22 12.99
N ARG A 155 1.36 -14.38 14.04
CA ARG A 155 2.07 -14.70 15.28
C ARG A 155 1.34 -15.76 16.09
#